data_AF-A0A6B3HTQ1-F1
#
_entry.id   AF-A0A6B3HTQ1-F1
#
_cell.length_a   1.000
_cell.length_b   1.000
_cell.length_c   1.000
_cell.angle_alpha   90.00
_cell.angle_beta   90.00
_cell.angle_gamma   90.00
#
_symmetry.space_group_name_H-M   'P 1'
#
loop_
_entity.id
_entity.type
_entity.pdbx_description
1 polymer ?
#
loop_
_entity_poly.entity_id
_entity_poly.type
_entity_poly.pdbx_seq_one_letter_code
_entity_poly.pdbx_strand_id
1 'polypeptide(L)' 'MTGPLIVQSDKTLLLEVDHELADACRRVIAPFAELERAPEHIHTYRVTPLGLWNARAAGHDAEQVV' A
#
# COMPACT_ATOMS: atom_id res chain seq x y z
N MET A 1 14.70 3.06 11.90
CA MET A 1 13.47 3.85 12.08
C MET A 1 12.33 3.04 11.49
N THR A 2 11.13 3.10 12.10
CA THR A 2 9.90 2.49 11.57
C THR A 2 9.60 3.04 10.18
N GLY A 3 9.27 2.18 9.22
CA GLY A 3 8.96 2.58 7.85
C GLY A 3 7.60 3.30 7.72
N PRO A 4 7.27 3.86 6.54
CA PRO A 4 6.10 4.72 6.33
C PRO A 4 4.75 3.97 6.34
N LEU A 5 4.76 2.64 6.41
CA LEU A 5 3.60 1.80 6.15
C LEU A 5 3.36 0.82 7.31
N ILE A 6 2.12 0.80 7.81
CA ILE A 6 1.64 -0.24 8.73
C ILE A 6 0.69 -1.15 7.95
N VAL A 7 0.98 -2.45 7.97
CA VAL A 7 0.14 -3.50 7.38
C VAL A 7 -0.70 -4.14 8.48
N GLN A 8 -2.02 -4.11 8.31
CA GLN A 8 -2.96 -4.70 9.26
C GLN A 8 -3.46 -6.08 8.77
N SER A 9 -3.86 -6.95 9.71
CA SER A 9 -4.35 -8.30 9.40
C SER A 9 -5.69 -8.33 8.65
N ASP A 10 -6.45 -7.24 8.72
CA ASP A 10 -7.72 -7.06 8.01
C ASP A 10 -7.55 -6.53 6.57
N LYS A 11 -6.30 -6.50 6.06
CA LYS A 11 -5.92 -6.01 4.73
C LYS A 11 -5.98 -4.49 4.58
N THR A 12 -6.04 -3.74 5.69
CA THR A 12 -5.88 -2.30 5.69
C THR A 12 -4.38 -1.94 5.69
N LEU A 13 -4.02 -0.91 4.93
CA LEU A 13 -2.70 -0.29 4.96
C LEU A 13 -2.82 1.16 5.44
N LEU A 14 -2.01 1.53 6.43
CA LEU A 14 -1.94 2.90 6.94
C LEU A 14 -0.60 3.50 6.50
N LEU A 15 -0.65 4.52 5.65
CA LEU A 15 0.50 5.21 5.10
C LEU A 15 0.67 6.57 5.77
N GLU A 16 1.79 6.78 6.45
CA GLU A 16 2.19 8.08 6.99
C GLU A 16 2.69 8.99 5.88
N VAL A 17 1.97 10.09 5.64
CA VAL A 17 2.20 11.01 4.52
C VAL A 17 3.42 11.89 4.75
N ASP A 18 3.68 12.24 6.00
CA ASP A 18 4.80 13.11 6.41
C ASP A 18 6.16 12.38 6.39
N HIS A 19 6.17 11.06 6.19
CA HIS A 19 7.40 10.29 6.10
C HIS A 19 8.09 10.51 4.76
N GLU A 20 9.43 10.66 4.78
CA GLU A 20 10.26 10.90 3.58
C GLU A 20 10.12 9.85 2.45
N LEU A 21 9.57 8.67 2.75
CA LEU A 21 9.40 7.56 1.81
C LEU A 21 7.93 7.36 1.40
N ALA A 22 7.02 8.24 1.84
CA ALA A 22 5.58 8.08 1.63
C ALA A 22 5.23 7.94 0.14
N ASP A 23 5.79 8.80 -0.71
CA ASP A 23 5.55 8.77 -2.16
C ASP A 23 6.09 7.51 -2.83
N ALA A 24 7.25 7.03 -2.40
CA ALA A 24 7.81 5.78 -2.91
C ALA A 24 6.94 4.60 -2.50
N CYS A 25 6.54 4.56 -1.23
CA CYS A 25 5.66 3.53 -0.69
C CYS A 25 4.29 3.52 -1.40
N ARG A 26 3.71 4.69 -1.63
CA ARG A 26 2.45 4.85 -2.39
C ARG A 26 2.53 4.21 -3.78
N ARG A 27 3.65 4.40 -4.49
CA ARG A 27 3.86 3.79 -5.82
C ARG A 27 3.96 2.26 -5.74
N VAL A 28 4.56 1.73 -4.68
CA VAL A 28 4.68 0.28 -4.48
C VAL A 28 3.33 -0.38 -4.20
N ILE A 29 2.45 0.26 -3.42
CA ILE A 29 1.16 -0.33 -3.04
C ILE A 29 0.04 -0.10 -4.08
N ALA A 30 0.16 0.93 -4.92
CA ALA A 30 -0.86 1.31 -5.91
C ALA A 30 -1.32 0.16 -6.85
N PRO A 31 -0.49 -0.81 -7.25
CA PRO A 31 -0.93 -1.92 -8.10
C PRO A 31 -1.93 -2.86 -7.42
N PHE A 32 -1.88 -3.00 -6.09
CA PHE A 32 -2.65 -4.00 -5.36
C PHE A 32 -3.54 -3.44 -4.24
N ALA A 33 -3.48 -2.14 -3.97
CA ALA A 33 -4.27 -1.48 -2.94
C ALA A 33 -4.95 -0.21 -3.45
N GLU A 34 -6.20 -0.01 -3.03
CA GLU A 34 -7.04 1.12 -3.42
C GLU A 34 -7.14 2.11 -2.26
N LEU A 35 -7.11 3.41 -2.56
CA LEU A 35 -7.22 4.48 -1.55
C LEU A 35 -8.67 4.54 -1.03
N GLU A 36 -8.88 4.29 0.25
CA GLU A 36 -10.18 4.43 0.91
C GLU A 36 -10.37 5.85 1.46
N ARG A 37 -9.34 6.41 2.12
CA ARG A 37 -9.40 7.73 2.78
C ARG A 37 -8.03 8.43 2.74
N ALA A 38 -8.04 9.75 2.56
CA ALA A 38 -6.83 10.58 2.54
C ALA A 38 -6.94 11.82 3.45
N PRO A 39 -6.97 11.64 4.78
CA PRO A 39 -6.77 12.75 5.72
C PRO A 39 -5.30 13.18 5.73
N GLU A 40 -5.02 14.32 6.37
CA GLU A 40 -3.73 15.04 6.32
C GLU A 40 -2.49 14.17 6.60
N HIS A 41 -2.51 13.37 7.67
CA HIS A 41 -1.30 12.65 8.12
C HIS A 41 -1.26 11.16 7.75
N ILE A 42 -2.42 10.50 7.68
CA ILE A 42 -2.50 9.04 7.51
C ILE A 42 -3.46 8.67 6.40
N HIS A 43 -2.94 8.25 5.26
CA HIS A 43 -3.77 7.69 4.20
C HIS A 43 -4.13 6.23 4.50
N THR A 44 -5.38 5.87 4.26
CA THR A 44 -5.89 4.50 4.43
C THR A 44 -6.10 3.85 3.06
N TYR A 45 -5.48 2.70 2.84
CA TYR A 45 -5.67 1.89 1.64
C TYR A 45 -6.21 0.50 2.00
N ARG A 46 -6.87 -0.14 1.04
CA ARG A 46 -7.37 -1.51 1.13
C ARG A 46 -6.75 -2.38 0.06
N VAL A 47 -6.16 -3.50 0.45
CA VAL A 47 -5.76 -4.52 -0.53
C VAL A 47 -7.01 -5.18 -1.10
N THR A 48 -7.16 -5.14 -2.42
CA THR A 48 -8.32 -5.73 -3.11
C THR A 48 -7.93 -7.00 -3.88
N PRO A 49 -8.83 -8.01 -3.97
CA PRO A 49 -8.55 -9.19 -4.77
C PRO A 49 -8.26 -8.85 -6.24
N LEU A 50 -8.99 -7.88 -6.82
CA LEU A 50 -8.75 -7.41 -8.19
C LEU A 50 -7.38 -6.75 -8.33
N GLY A 51 -6.98 -5.93 -7.35
CA GLY A 51 -5.64 -5.34 -7.31
C GLY A 51 -4.54 -6.41 -7.30
N LEU A 52 -4.68 -7.45 -6.47
CA LEU A 52 -3.72 -8.56 -6.44
C LEU A 52 -3.65 -9.31 -7.77
N TRP A 53 -4.79 -9.57 -8.41
CA TRP A 53 -4.83 -10.19 -9.75
C TRP A 53 -4.16 -9.31 -10.81
N ASN A 54 -4.44 -8.01 -10.80
CA ASN A 54 -3.84 -7.05 -11.73
C ASN A 54 -2.33 -6.92 -11.49
N ALA A 55 -1.89 -6.83 -10.25
CA ALA A 55 -0.48 -6.77 -9.88
C ALA A 55 0.27 -8.02 -10.38
N ARG A 56 -0.29 -9.21 -10.13
CA ARG A 56 0.27 -10.47 -10.63
C ARG A 56 0.32 -10.52 -12.17
N ALA A 57 -0.73 -10.07 -12.86
CA ALA A 57 -0.78 -10.04 -14.32
C ALA A 57 0.23 -9.04 -14.93
N ALA A 58 0.53 -7.96 -14.21
CA ALA A 58 1.53 -6.95 -14.59
C ALA A 58 2.98 -7.36 -14.27
N GLY A 59 3.21 -8.56 -13.71
CA GLY A 59 4.54 -9.06 -13.37
C GLY A 59 5.08 -8.59 -12.03
N HIS A 60 4.23 -8.02 -11.16
CA HIS A 60 4.58 -7.81 -9.75
C HIS A 60 4.48 -9.17 -9.04
N ASP A 61 5.63 -9.78 -8.79
CA ASP A 61 5.72 -11.05 -8.08
C ASP A 61 5.46 -10.86 -6.58
N ALA A 62 4.79 -11.84 -5.96
CA ALA A 62 4.46 -11.84 -4.54
C ALA A 62 5.72 -11.87 -3.64
N GLU A 63 6.88 -12.20 -4.21
CA GLU A 63 8.17 -12.22 -3.52
C GLU A 63 8.72 -10.82 -3.17
N GLN A 64 8.13 -9.73 -3.67
CA GLN A 64 8.44 -8.37 -3.22
C GLN A 64 7.57 -7.89 -2.03
N VAL A 65 6.70 -8.75 -1.49
CA VAL A 65 5.74 -8.41 -0.43
C VAL A 65 6.06 -9.11 0.91
N VAL A 66 7.31 -9.57 1.10
CA VAL A 66 7.78 -10.15 2.39
C VAL A 66 9.01 -9.41 2.88
#